data_AF-X8AQW8-F1
#
_entry.id   AF-X8AQW8-F1
#
_cell.length_a   1.000
_cell.length_b   1.000
_cell.length_c   1.000
_cell.angle_alpha   90.00
_cell.angle_beta   90.00
_cell.angle_gamma   90.00
#
_symmetry.space_group_name_H-M   'P 1'
#
loop_
_entity.id
_entity.type
_entity.pdbx_description
1 polymer ?
#
loop_
_entity_poly.entity_id
_entity_poly.type
_entity_poly.pdbx_seq_one_letter_code
_entity_poly.pdbx_strand_id
1 'polypeptide(L)'
;MDVLSDDALIAARSRLNPAAGMMLSALWAADAGQLVLVIHHLVVDAVSWRILLEDLNTAWFQHRSGQPTTLPATGTSYARWASLLTEYAHRPTSSTRPTRGSSWRPHRLCCPRCGPSSTRSPPPGTCRRGWIPTPPGCCWPRRPRRFMPGCTSSC
;
A
#
# COMPACT_ATOMS: atom_id res chain seq x y z
N MET A 1 23.71 -25.61 -8.53
CA MET A 1 23.87 -24.42 -9.38
C MET A 1 22.74 -23.49 -9.02
N ASP A 2 23.04 -22.31 -8.49
CA ASP A 2 22.02 -21.35 -8.08
C ASP A 2 21.52 -20.63 -9.33
N VAL A 3 20.45 -21.15 -9.93
CA VAL A 3 20.02 -20.76 -11.29
C VAL A 3 19.37 -19.37 -11.33
N LEU A 4 19.25 -18.72 -10.18
CA LEU A 4 18.78 -17.36 -10.02
C LEU A 4 19.51 -16.73 -8.83
N SER A 5 20.72 -16.22 -9.08
CA SER A 5 21.50 -15.49 -8.06
C SER A 5 20.71 -14.28 -7.56
N ASP A 6 20.79 -14.01 -6.26
CA ASP A 6 20.25 -12.80 -5.64
C ASP A 6 20.68 -11.51 -6.38
N ASP A 7 21.90 -11.49 -6.92
CA ASP A 7 22.40 -10.35 -7.71
C ASP A 7 21.57 -10.10 -8.98
N ALA A 8 21.12 -11.17 -9.64
CA ALA A 8 20.28 -11.07 -10.83
C ALA A 8 18.89 -10.52 -10.48
N LEU A 9 18.36 -10.91 -9.33
CA LEU A 9 17.09 -10.39 -8.82
C LEU A 9 17.20 -8.92 -8.38
N ILE A 10 18.28 -8.55 -7.70
CA ILE A 10 18.58 -7.17 -7.32
C ILE A 10 18.71 -6.29 -8.56
N ALA A 11 19.43 -6.75 -9.59
CA ALA A 11 19.57 -6.05 -10.85
C ALA A 11 18.24 -5.92 -11.62
N ALA A 12 17.38 -6.94 -11.59
CA ALA A 12 16.05 -6.86 -12.19
C ALA A 12 15.17 -5.85 -11.45
N ARG A 13 15.24 -5.81 -10.11
CA ARG A 13 14.51 -4.85 -9.29
C ARG A 13 15.02 -3.42 -9.48
N SER A 14 16.33 -3.21 -9.61
CA SER A 14 16.91 -1.87 -9.79
C SER A 14 16.57 -1.24 -11.14
N ARG A 15 16.11 -2.02 -12.12
CA ARG A 15 15.59 -1.52 -13.41
C ARG A 15 14.22 -0.86 -13.27
N LEU A 16 13.51 -1.11 -12.17
CA LEU A 16 12.25 -0.42 -11.90
C LEU A 16 12.53 1.05 -11.60
N ASN A 17 11.97 1.93 -12.41
CA ASN A 17 12.06 3.36 -12.24
C ASN A 17 10.65 3.98 -12.36
N PRO A 18 9.96 4.20 -11.23
CA PRO A 18 8.64 4.80 -11.23
C PRO A 18 8.59 6.20 -11.85
N ALA A 19 9.66 6.98 -11.68
CA ALA A 19 9.74 8.32 -12.24
C ALA A 19 9.86 8.32 -13.77
N ALA A 20 10.49 7.28 -14.35
CA ALA A 20 10.60 7.09 -15.79
C ALA A 20 9.50 6.19 -16.38
N GLY A 21 8.52 5.74 -15.57
CA GLY A 21 7.44 4.86 -16.02
C GLY A 21 7.83 3.38 -16.22
N MET A 22 9.05 2.98 -15.82
CA MET A 22 9.52 1.60 -15.89
C MET A 22 8.99 0.81 -14.68
N MET A 23 7.80 0.25 -14.81
CA MET A 23 7.07 -0.42 -13.71
C MET A 23 7.14 -1.95 -13.74
N LEU A 24 7.73 -2.52 -14.80
CA LEU A 24 7.83 -3.96 -15.06
C LEU A 24 9.26 -4.32 -15.47
N SER A 25 9.80 -5.39 -14.91
CA SER A 25 11.04 -6.02 -15.36
C SER A 25 10.88 -7.53 -15.40
N ALA A 26 11.30 -8.16 -16.50
CA ALA A 26 11.28 -9.61 -16.67
C ALA A 26 12.70 -10.14 -16.87
N LEU A 27 13.01 -11.27 -16.23
CA LEU A 27 14.27 -11.99 -16.39
C LEU A 27 13.98 -13.45 -16.73
N TRP A 28 14.55 -13.92 -17.83
CA TRP A 28 14.46 -15.33 -18.24
C TRP A 28 15.75 -16.06 -17.90
N ALA A 29 15.66 -17.05 -17.01
CA ALA A 29 16.74 -17.97 -16.69
C ALA A 29 16.59 -19.22 -17.55
N ALA A 30 17.18 -19.19 -18.75
CA ALA A 30 17.04 -20.25 -19.75
C ALA A 30 17.49 -21.62 -19.23
N ASP A 31 18.56 -21.65 -18.42
CA ASP A 31 19.13 -22.88 -17.88
C ASP A 31 18.21 -23.59 -16.87
N ALA A 32 17.31 -22.86 -16.19
CA ALA A 32 16.27 -23.43 -15.33
C ALA A 32 14.89 -23.47 -15.97
N GLY A 33 14.71 -22.86 -17.15
CA GLY A 33 13.37 -22.63 -17.71
C GLY A 33 12.47 -21.79 -16.79
N GLN A 34 13.05 -20.86 -16.03
CA GLN A 34 12.33 -20.03 -15.06
C GLN A 34 12.20 -18.59 -15.57
N LEU A 35 10.99 -18.03 -15.43
CA LEU A 35 10.70 -16.63 -15.69
C LEU A 35 10.48 -15.90 -14.37
N VAL A 36 11.24 -14.84 -14.13
CA VAL A 36 11.04 -13.94 -13.00
C VAL A 36 10.42 -12.64 -13.50
N LEU A 37 9.27 -12.31 -12.93
CA LEU A 37 8.53 -11.09 -13.22
C LEU A 37 8.53 -10.18 -11.99
N VAL A 38 9.15 -9.02 -12.11
CA VAL A 38 9.19 -8.01 -11.05
C VAL A 38 8.30 -6.85 -11.47
N ILE A 39 7.20 -6.64 -10.73
CA ILE A 39 6.23 -5.57 -10.99
C ILE A 39 6.18 -4.63 -9.80
N HIS A 40 6.22 -3.32 -10.04
CA HIS A 40 6.07 -2.34 -8.98
C HIS A 40 4.64 -2.36 -8.42
N HIS A 41 4.49 -2.37 -7.09
CA HIS A 41 3.19 -2.45 -6.40
C HIS A 41 2.24 -1.26 -6.68
N LEU A 42 2.72 -0.22 -7.38
CA LEU A 42 1.89 0.92 -7.80
C LEU A 42 0.98 0.56 -8.97
N VAL A 43 1.33 -0.46 -9.74
CA VAL A 43 0.57 -0.89 -10.92
C VAL A 43 -0.01 -2.30 -10.78
N VAL A 44 0.14 -2.94 -9.61
CA VAL A 44 -0.35 -4.30 -9.36
C VAL A 44 -0.84 -4.48 -7.91
N ASP A 45 -1.90 -5.26 -7.75
CA ASP A 45 -2.42 -5.71 -6.47
C ASP A 45 -2.58 -7.25 -6.43
N ALA A 46 -2.99 -7.79 -5.28
CA ALA A 46 -3.16 -9.22 -5.08
C ALA A 46 -4.19 -9.86 -6.04
N VAL A 47 -5.21 -9.12 -6.49
CA VAL A 47 -6.25 -9.62 -7.40
C VAL A 47 -5.74 -9.63 -8.83
N SER A 48 -4.95 -8.63 -9.20
CA SER A 48 -4.31 -8.46 -10.51
C SER A 48 -3.36 -9.61 -10.84
N TRP A 49 -2.67 -10.16 -9.83
CA TRP A 49 -1.77 -11.31 -10.03
C TRP A 49 -2.48 -12.55 -10.60
N ARG A 50 -3.71 -12.84 -10.16
CA ARG A 50 -4.47 -13.97 -10.70
C ARG A 50 -4.73 -13.82 -12.19
N ILE A 51 -5.12 -12.62 -12.61
CA ILE A 51 -5.40 -12.30 -14.02
C ILE A 51 -4.12 -12.38 -14.84
N LEU A 52 -3.03 -11.77 -14.37
CA LEU A 52 -1.74 -11.78 -15.07
C LEU A 52 -1.20 -13.20 -15.29
N LEU A 53 -1.30 -14.08 -14.29
CA LEU A 53 -0.84 -15.47 -14.41
C LEU A 53 -1.71 -16.28 -15.36
N GLU A 54 -3.03 -16.05 -15.34
CA GLU A 54 -3.99 -16.71 -16.24
C GLU A 54 -3.76 -16.30 -17.71
N ASP A 55 -3.56 -15.00 -17.96
CA ASP A 55 -3.25 -14.44 -19.27
C ASP A 55 -1.89 -14.93 -19.78
N LEU A 56 -0.86 -14.95 -18.91
CA LEU A 56 0.47 -15.44 -19.27
C LEU A 56 0.44 -16.92 -19.67
N ASN A 57 -0.29 -17.74 -18.92
CA ASN A 57 -0.44 -19.16 -19.23
C ASN A 57 -1.18 -19.37 -20.56
N THR A 58 -2.24 -18.60 -20.80
CA THR A 58 -3.00 -18.62 -22.06
C THR A 58 -2.13 -18.24 -23.25
N ALA A 59 -1.39 -17.13 -23.15
CA ALA A 59 -0.48 -16.66 -24.18
C ALA A 59 0.64 -17.68 -24.46
N TRP A 60 1.21 -18.28 -23.41
CA TRP A 60 2.24 -19.30 -23.55
C TRP A 60 1.73 -20.54 -24.29
N PHE A 61 0.53 -21.02 -23.94
CA PHE A 61 -0.08 -22.17 -24.59
C PHE A 61 -0.38 -21.91 -26.08
N GLN A 62 -0.94 -20.74 -26.39
CA GLN A 62 -1.22 -20.33 -27.78
C GLN A 62 0.07 -20.22 -28.59
N HIS A 63 1.10 -19.58 -28.02
CA HIS A 63 2.41 -19.45 -28.66
C HIS A 63 3.05 -20.81 -28.94
N ARG A 64 3.03 -21.73 -27.97
CA ARG A 64 3.59 -23.07 -28.14
C ARG A 64 2.81 -23.92 -29.16
N SER A 65 1.53 -23.63 -29.35
CA SER A 65 0.66 -24.30 -30.32
C SER A 65 0.73 -23.67 -31.72
N GLY A 66 1.60 -22.67 -31.93
CA GLY A 66 1.72 -21.95 -33.20
C GLY A 66 0.50 -21.07 -33.53
N GLN A 67 -0.36 -20.80 -32.54
CA GLN A 67 -1.53 -19.95 -32.69
C GLN A 67 -1.19 -18.49 -32.38
N PRO A 68 -1.87 -17.52 -33.02
CA PRO A 68 -1.71 -16.11 -32.69
C PRO A 68 -2.18 -15.85 -31.26
N THR A 69 -1.39 -15.09 -30.48
CA THR A 69 -1.71 -14.77 -29.08
C THR A 69 -2.91 -13.83 -29.02
N THR A 70 -4.05 -14.34 -28.57
CA THR A 70 -5.29 -13.58 -28.37
C THR A 70 -5.69 -13.69 -26.90
N LEU A 71 -5.59 -12.56 -26.20
CA LEU A 71 -6.03 -12.41 -24.82
C LEU A 71 -7.48 -11.89 -24.78
N PRO A 72 -8.25 -12.24 -23.75
CA PRO A 72 -9.60 -11.71 -23.57
C PRO A 72 -9.57 -10.18 -23.48
N ALA A 73 -10.63 -9.54 -23.99
CA ALA A 73 -10.72 -8.08 -24.00
C ALA A 73 -10.61 -7.53 -22.57
N THR A 74 -9.70 -6.57 -22.37
CA THR A 74 -9.58 -5.84 -21.11
C THR A 74 -10.89 -5.15 -20.79
N GLY A 75 -11.36 -5.26 -19.55
CA GLY A 75 -12.56 -4.57 -19.07
C GLY A 75 -12.36 -3.05 -18.95
N THR A 76 -12.68 -2.48 -17.78
CA THR A 76 -12.49 -1.03 -17.57
C THR A 76 -11.01 -0.70 -17.39
N SER A 77 -10.46 0.22 -18.19
CA SER A 77 -9.09 0.67 -18.01
C SER A 77 -8.90 1.37 -16.65
N TYR A 78 -7.73 1.21 -16.04
CA TYR A 78 -7.42 1.86 -14.77
C TYR A 78 -7.56 3.38 -14.84
N ALA A 79 -7.16 3.99 -15.96
CA ALA A 79 -7.34 5.42 -16.19
C ALA A 79 -8.82 5.83 -16.15
N ARG A 80 -9.70 5.06 -16.81
CA ARG A 80 -11.14 5.31 -16.77
C ARG A 80 -11.71 5.14 -15.36
N TRP A 81 -11.29 4.10 -14.66
CA TRP A 81 -11.70 3.86 -13.27
C TRP A 81 -11.25 5.02 -12.34
N ALA A 82 -10.02 5.51 -12.48
CA ALA A 82 -9.47 6.60 -11.68
C ALA A 82 -10.22 7.93 -11.93
N SER A 83 -10.56 8.22 -13.19
CA SER A 83 -11.41 9.37 -13.53
C SER A 83 -12.79 9.27 -12.89
N LEU A 84 -13.44 8.11 -13.00
CA LEU A 84 -14.76 7.86 -12.39
C LEU A 84 -14.71 7.95 -10.86
N LEU A 85 -13.63 7.49 -10.23
CA LEU A 85 -13.45 7.61 -8.78
C LEU A 85 -13.33 9.08 -8.36
N THR A 86 -12.62 9.89 -9.14
CA THR A 86 -12.48 11.34 -8.91
C THR A 86 -13.82 12.05 -9.04
N GLU A 87 -14.58 11.76 -10.10
CA GLU A 87 -15.93 12.28 -10.29
C GLU A 87 -16.86 11.86 -9.14
N TYR A 88 -16.79 10.60 -8.73
CA TYR A 88 -17.58 10.08 -7.61
C TYR A 88 -17.28 10.80 -6.29
N ALA A 89 -16.01 11.10 -6.03
CA ALA A 89 -15.59 11.81 -4.81
C ALA A 89 -16.09 13.26 -4.76
N HIS A 90 -16.21 13.92 -5.91
CA HIS A 90 -16.67 15.31 -6.02
C HIS A 90 -18.18 15.45 -6.24
N ARG A 91 -18.89 14.34 -6.48
CA ARG A 91 -20.32 14.36 -6.67
C ARG A 91 -20.99 14.81 -5.37
N PRO A 92 -21.74 15.93 -5.37
CA PRO A 92 -22.47 16.36 -4.19
C PRO A 92 -23.47 15.25 -3.83
N THR A 93 -23.23 14.59 -2.70
CA THR A 93 -24.18 13.62 -2.14
C THR A 93 -25.45 14.39 -1.78
N SER A 94 -26.47 14.34 -2.66
CA SER A 94 -27.83 14.70 -2.27
C SER A 94 -28.23 13.76 -1.13
N SER A 95 -28.47 14.34 0.03
CA SER A 95 -28.65 13.66 1.30
C SER A 95 -29.97 12.89 1.34
N THR A 96 -29.98 11.64 0.89
CA THR A 96 -31.02 10.66 1.26
C THR A 96 -30.44 9.29 1.63
N ARG A 97 -29.11 9.15 1.62
CA ARG A 97 -28.41 7.95 2.10
C ARG A 97 -27.62 8.32 3.36
N PRO A 98 -27.68 7.56 4.47
CA PRO A 98 -26.88 7.85 5.64
C PRO A 98 -25.42 7.96 5.21
N THR A 99 -24.82 9.10 5.47
CA THR A 99 -23.47 9.46 5.06
C THR A 99 -22.49 8.44 5.65
N ARG A 100 -21.91 7.57 4.82
CA ARG A 100 -20.77 6.73 5.25
C ARG A 100 -19.62 7.58 5.80
N GLY A 101 -19.50 8.84 5.37
CA GLY A 101 -18.53 9.79 5.92
C GLY A 101 -18.72 10.09 7.42
N SER A 102 -19.91 9.90 7.99
CA SER A 102 -20.15 10.11 9.42
C SER A 102 -19.65 8.94 10.30
N SER A 103 -19.42 7.76 9.73
CA SER A 103 -18.79 6.64 10.45
C SER A 103 -17.26 6.69 10.38
N TRP A 104 -16.70 7.32 9.34
CA TRP A 104 -15.29 7.74 9.32
C TRP A 104 -15.13 8.99 10.17
N ARG A 105 -15.44 8.88 11.47
CA ARG A 105 -14.92 9.87 12.41
C ARG A 105 -13.41 9.78 12.29
N PRO A 106 -12.70 10.89 12.00
CA PRO A 106 -11.28 10.88 12.29
C PRO A 106 -11.21 10.61 13.78
N HIS A 107 -10.69 9.45 14.16
CA HIS A 107 -10.18 9.24 15.51
C HIS A 107 -8.97 10.18 15.64
N ARG A 108 -9.23 11.50 15.68
CA ARG A 108 -8.32 12.43 16.31
C ARG A 108 -8.31 11.96 17.75
N LEU A 109 -7.25 11.26 18.12
CA LEU A 109 -6.92 10.96 19.50
C LEU A 109 -6.60 12.29 20.20
N CYS A 110 -7.59 13.17 20.32
CA CYS A 110 -7.55 14.25 21.29
C CYS A 110 -7.77 13.59 22.65
N CYS A 111 -6.75 13.59 23.49
CA CYS A 111 -6.87 13.24 24.90
C CYS A 111 -8.06 14.03 25.48
N PRO A 112 -9.08 13.39 26.10
CA PRO A 112 -10.35 14.05 26.49
C PRO A 112 -10.19 15.23 27.46
N ARG A 113 -9.00 15.40 28.05
CA ARG A 113 -8.70 16.41 29.06
C ARG A 113 -7.88 17.59 28.56
N CYS A 114 -7.41 17.55 27.32
CA CYS A 114 -6.63 18.64 26.73
C CYS A 114 -7.53 19.43 25.79
N GLY A 115 -7.96 20.62 26.22
CA GLY A 115 -8.58 21.58 25.32
C GLY A 115 -7.63 21.95 24.17
N PRO A 116 -8.16 22.37 23.01
CA PRO A 116 -7.44 22.51 21.74
C PRO A 116 -6.33 23.58 21.70
N SER A 117 -5.98 24.21 22.81
CA SER A 117 -5.11 25.39 22.87
C SER A 117 -4.15 25.39 24.07
N SER A 118 -3.80 24.24 24.64
CA SER A 118 -2.80 24.17 25.71
C SER A 118 -1.38 24.03 25.15
N THR A 119 -0.68 25.13 24.95
CA THR A 119 0.79 25.17 24.77
C THR A 119 1.57 24.89 26.06
N ARG A 120 0.87 24.70 27.19
CA ARG A 120 1.49 24.41 28.49
C ARG A 120 1.64 22.90 28.69
N SER A 121 2.80 22.51 29.24
CA SER A 121 2.99 21.19 29.82
C SER A 121 2.04 20.99 31.01
N PRO A 122 1.52 19.78 31.23
CA PRO A 122 0.63 19.51 32.36
C PRO A 122 1.40 19.63 33.69
N PRO A 123 0.73 20.00 34.80
CA PRO A 123 1.39 20.22 36.08
C PRO A 123 2.03 18.93 36.62
N PRO A 124 3.11 19.04 37.43
CA PRO A 124 3.81 17.89 38.00
C PRO A 124 2.83 17.03 38.83
N GLY A 125 2.91 15.72 38.67
CA GLY A 125 2.02 14.75 39.35
C GLY A 125 0.79 14.30 38.54
N THR A 126 0.55 14.88 37.35
CA THR A 126 -0.55 14.45 36.46
C THR A 126 -0.24 13.19 35.65
N CYS A 127 1.03 12.92 35.34
CA CYS A 127 1.43 11.73 34.61
C CYS A 127 1.50 10.50 35.54
N ARG A 128 1.10 9.33 35.03
CA ARG A 128 1.30 8.05 35.73
C ARG A 128 2.78 7.85 36.08
N ARG A 129 3.05 7.18 37.21
CA ARG A 129 4.42 6.76 37.60
C ARG A 129 5.12 6.09 36.41
N GLY A 130 6.28 6.62 36.03
CA GLY A 130 7.06 6.15 34.88
C GLY A 130 6.88 6.95 33.58
N TRP A 131 6.09 8.03 33.58
CA TRP A 131 5.85 8.90 32.41
C TRP A 131 6.28 10.35 32.69
N ILE A 132 6.86 11.04 31.70
CA ILE A 132 7.32 12.44 31.75
C ILE A 132 6.36 13.33 30.96
N PRO A 133 5.97 14.51 31.47
CA PRO A 133 5.29 15.53 30.68
C PRO A 133 6.21 16.15 29.63
N THR A 134 5.82 16.12 28.35
CA THR A 134 6.49 16.81 27.24
C THR A 134 5.53 17.75 26.52
N PRO A 135 5.99 18.92 26.07
CA PRO A 135 5.21 19.77 25.16
C PRO A 135 4.93 19.06 23.82
N PRO A 136 3.78 19.29 23.16
CA PRO A 136 2.64 20.08 23.63
C PRO A 136 1.62 19.18 24.35
N GLY A 137 1.59 19.22 25.69
CA GLY A 137 0.52 18.62 26.48
C GLY A 137 0.49 17.08 26.62
N CYS A 138 1.55 16.37 26.21
CA CYS A 138 1.56 14.89 26.24
C CYS A 138 2.38 14.35 27.43
N CYS A 139 1.99 13.23 28.00
CA CYS A 139 2.88 12.43 28.86
C CYS A 139 3.49 11.31 28.02
N TRP A 140 4.80 11.06 28.12
CA TRP A 140 5.50 9.96 27.43
C TRP A 140 6.23 9.04 28.41
N PRO A 141 6.33 7.72 28.15
CA PRO A 141 7.04 6.81 29.04
C PRO A 141 8.54 7.13 29.13
N ARG A 142 9.11 7.09 30.34
CA ARG A 142 10.53 7.39 30.64
C ARG A 142 11.55 6.50 29.92
N ARG A 143 11.13 5.32 29.44
CA ARG A 143 11.98 4.39 28.69
C ARG A 143 11.14 3.73 27.58
N PRO A 144 11.61 3.71 26.32
CA PRO A 144 10.97 2.94 25.27
C PRO A 144 11.19 1.45 25.58
N ARG A 145 10.20 0.80 26.22
CA ARG A 145 10.21 -0.66 26.30
C ARG A 145 9.84 -1.19 24.91
N ARG A 146 10.63 -2.16 24.43
CA ARG A 146 10.38 -2.96 23.22
C ARG A 146 8.89 -3.17 23.00
N PHE A 147 8.46 -2.86 21.78
CA PHE A 147 7.15 -3.13 21.18
C PHE A 147 6.46 -4.35 21.83
N MET A 148 5.37 -4.12 22.56
CA MET A 148 4.38 -5.16 22.83
C MET A 148 3.39 -5.22 21.66
N PRO A 149 3.10 -6.40 21.10
CA PRO A 149 2.10 -6.55 20.06
C PRO A 149 0.71 -6.34 20.67
N GLY A 150 -0.06 -5.40 20.13
CA GLY A 150 -1.41 -5.07 20.59
C GLY A 150 -1.63 -3.64 21.06
N CYS A 151 -0.60 -2.80 21.10
CA CYS A 151 -0.75 -1.36 21.25
C CYS A 151 -0.03 -0.67 20.10
N THR A 152 -0.80 -0.28 19.08
CA THR A 152 -0.36 0.72 18.10
C THR A 152 -0.05 2.01 18.86
N SER A 153 1.24 2.28 19.04
CA SER A 153 1.73 3.62 19.35
C SER A 153 1.57 4.49 18.11
N SER A 154 0.37 5.01 17.91
CA SER A 154 0.09 6.11 16.99
C SER A 154 -0.44 7.29 17.81
N CYS A 155 0.31 8.38 17.80
CA CYS A 155 -0.27 9.62 17.30
C CYS A 155 -0.25 9.54 15.78
#